data_AF-A0A2Z6P0Q9-F1
#
_entry.id   AF-A0A2Z6P0Q9-F1
#
_cell.length_a   1.000
_cell.length_b   1.000
_cell.length_c   1.000
_cell.angle_alpha   90.00
_cell.angle_beta   90.00
_cell.angle_gamma   90.00
#
_symmetry.space_group_name_H-M   'P 1'
#
loop_
_entity.id
_entity.type
_entity.pdbx_description
1 polymer ?
#
loop_
_entity_poly.entity_id
_entity_poly.type
_entity_poly.pdbx_seq_one_letter_code
_entity_poly.pdbx_strand_id
1 'polypeptide(L)'
;MEEQQQQPQQRKGIPLDLDTLLDDTPAAELVVKPSAMASDQEPQSVVLGLEELKDYELDEQIRRKKNTLNTSGKNLPDRGAKLRAVIRCYEEEVLRRKLNPPPQKVNEKQATTSSDSVGEGLVLKA
;
A
#
# COMPACT_ATOMS: atom_id res chain seq x y z
N MET A 1 -6.33 20.58 46.94
CA MET A 1 -4.92 20.43 46.53
C MET A 1 -4.52 19.05 47.02
N GLU A 2 -4.76 18.02 46.20
CA GLU A 2 -3.70 17.31 45.42
C GLU A 2 -3.10 16.21 46.30
N GLU A 3 -2.95 14.94 45.92
CA GLU A 3 -2.80 14.29 44.62
C GLU A 3 -3.08 12.79 44.84
N GLN A 4 -4.05 12.19 44.12
CA GLN A 4 -4.22 10.74 44.12
C GLN A 4 -3.29 10.13 43.07
N GLN A 5 -2.18 9.55 43.50
CA GLN A 5 -1.30 8.77 42.64
C GLN A 5 -1.92 7.38 42.40
N GLN A 6 -2.49 7.18 41.23
CA GLN A 6 -2.86 5.85 40.71
C GLN A 6 -1.59 5.17 40.16
N GLN A 7 -1.17 4.08 40.81
CA GLN A 7 -0.10 3.23 40.29
C GLN A 7 -0.59 2.40 39.09
N PRO A 8 0.22 2.23 38.03
CA PRO A 8 -0.15 1.39 36.89
C PRO A 8 -0.16 -0.09 37.28
N GLN A 9 -1.28 -0.77 37.02
CA GLN A 9 -1.41 -2.21 37.21
C GLN A 9 -0.37 -2.95 36.36
N GLN A 10 0.58 -3.61 37.04
CA GLN A 10 1.49 -4.53 36.38
C GLN A 10 0.72 -5.76 35.91
N ARG A 11 0.61 -5.93 34.59
CA ARG A 11 0.12 -7.18 33.99
C ARG A 11 1.10 -8.29 34.35
N LYS A 12 0.70 -9.14 35.29
CA LYS A 12 1.37 -10.42 35.58
C LYS A 12 1.32 -11.26 34.30
N GLY A 13 2.47 -11.45 33.66
CA GLY A 13 2.63 -12.35 32.53
C GLY A 13 2.22 -13.76 32.93
N ILE A 14 1.46 -14.43 32.06
CA ILE A 14 1.04 -15.81 32.25
C ILE A 14 2.31 -16.67 32.09
N PRO A 15 2.74 -17.46 33.10
CA PRO A 15 3.83 -18.41 32.92
C PRO A 15 3.32 -19.53 32.01
N LEU A 16 3.80 -19.57 30.77
CA LEU A 16 3.57 -20.69 29.87
C LEU A 16 4.60 -21.76 30.18
N ASP A 17 4.17 -22.77 30.95
CA ASP A 17 4.96 -23.94 31.29
C ASP A 17 5.02 -24.90 30.09
N LEU A 18 6.11 -24.82 29.32
CA LEU A 18 6.33 -25.59 28.09
C LEU A 18 6.62 -27.07 28.37
N ASP A 19 6.91 -27.44 29.62
CA ASP A 19 7.33 -28.80 29.99
C ASP A 19 6.13 -29.77 30.11
N THR A 20 4.90 -29.26 30.02
CA THR A 20 3.65 -30.05 30.05
C THR A 20 3.14 -30.47 28.66
N LEU A 21 3.81 -30.06 27.58
CA LEU A 21 3.37 -30.27 26.19
C LEU A 21 4.04 -31.47 25.51
N LEU A 22 4.88 -32.22 26.22
CA LEU A 22 5.45 -33.47 25.72
C LEU A 22 4.45 -34.61 25.92
N ASP A 23 3.38 -34.60 25.13
CA ASP A 23 2.54 -35.78 24.92
C ASP A 23 3.29 -36.71 23.95
N ASP A 24 3.79 -37.83 24.48
CA ASP A 24 4.52 -38.90 23.79
C ASP A 24 3.60 -39.67 22.81
N THR A 25 3.00 -38.96 21.86
CA THR A 25 2.30 -39.58 20.74
C THR A 25 3.34 -39.87 19.64
N PRO A 26 3.54 -41.12 19.20
CA PRO A 26 4.56 -41.41 18.20
C PRO A 26 4.28 -40.62 16.92
N ALA A 27 5.25 -39.78 16.55
CA ALA A 27 5.18 -38.86 15.43
C ALA A 27 4.82 -39.60 14.14
N ALA A 28 3.66 -39.29 13.56
CA ALA A 28 3.36 -39.67 12.20
C ALA A 28 4.41 -39.02 11.28
N GLU A 29 5.27 -39.85 10.68
CA GLU A 29 6.26 -39.41 9.70
C GLU A 29 5.55 -38.79 8.48
N LEU A 30 5.42 -37.47 8.49
CA LEU A 30 5.02 -36.70 7.32
C LEU A 30 6.20 -36.66 6.36
N VAL A 31 6.26 -37.65 5.46
CA VAL A 31 7.15 -37.61 4.28
C VAL A 31 6.66 -36.52 3.35
N VAL A 32 7.14 -35.29 3.56
CA VAL A 32 6.93 -34.18 2.64
C VAL A 32 7.81 -34.41 1.42
N LYS A 33 7.20 -34.84 0.31
CA LYS A 33 7.86 -34.82 -1.00
C LYS A 33 8.03 -33.35 -1.43
N PRO A 34 9.24 -32.86 -1.71
CA PRO A 34 9.41 -31.55 -2.32
C PRO A 34 8.91 -31.62 -3.76
N SER A 35 7.68 -31.17 -3.99
CA SER A 35 7.19 -30.90 -5.33
C SER A 35 7.87 -29.63 -5.82
N ALA A 36 8.82 -29.78 -6.74
CA ALA A 36 9.47 -28.69 -7.44
C ALA A 36 8.48 -28.01 -8.42
N MET A 37 7.49 -27.31 -7.88
CA MET A 37 6.98 -26.14 -8.57
C MET A 37 7.94 -25.02 -8.23
N ALA A 38 8.95 -24.83 -9.08
CA ALA A 38 9.63 -23.56 -9.20
C ALA A 38 8.57 -22.56 -9.68
N SER A 39 7.75 -22.10 -8.74
CA SER A 39 7.01 -20.89 -8.91
C SER A 39 8.06 -19.80 -8.91
N ASP A 40 8.40 -19.35 -10.11
CA ASP A 40 9.09 -18.10 -10.40
C ASP A 40 8.20 -16.92 -9.97
N GLN A 41 7.65 -17.02 -8.76
CA GLN A 41 7.03 -15.93 -8.05
C GLN A 41 8.20 -15.06 -7.61
N GLU A 42 8.69 -14.27 -8.58
CA GLU A 42 9.15 -12.92 -8.35
C GLU A 42 8.42 -12.39 -7.11
N PRO A 43 9.11 -11.81 -6.11
CA PRO A 43 8.49 -11.46 -4.85
C PRO A 43 7.44 -10.36 -5.07
N GLN A 44 6.22 -10.76 -5.47
CA GLN A 44 5.02 -9.94 -5.53
C GLN A 44 4.56 -9.56 -4.12
N SER A 45 5.31 -9.97 -3.09
CA SER A 45 4.94 -9.81 -1.68
C SER A 45 5.42 -8.52 -1.03
N VAL A 46 6.22 -7.67 -1.69
CA VAL A 46 6.82 -6.56 -0.92
C VAL A 46 5.89 -5.36 -0.74
N VAL A 47 4.90 -5.17 -1.62
CA VAL A 47 3.98 -4.03 -1.52
C VAL A 47 2.55 -4.42 -1.93
N LEU A 48 1.84 -5.10 -1.03
CA LEU A 48 0.40 -5.29 -1.16
C LEU A 48 -0.33 -3.97 -0.89
N GLY A 49 -1.39 -3.68 -1.66
CA GLY A 49 -2.29 -2.54 -1.41
C GLY A 49 -1.88 -1.21 -2.03
N LEU A 50 -1.04 -1.21 -3.08
CA LEU A 50 -0.74 0.01 -3.84
C LEU A 50 -1.99 0.57 -4.55
N GLU A 51 -2.91 -0.31 -4.93
CA GLU A 51 -4.19 0.01 -5.57
C GLU A 51 -5.08 0.90 -4.69
N GLU A 52 -4.99 0.75 -3.37
CA GLU A 52 -5.87 1.44 -2.41
C GLU A 52 -5.38 2.87 -2.11
N LEU A 53 -4.11 3.18 -2.39
CA LEU A 53 -3.53 4.49 -2.15
C LEU A 53 -4.05 5.52 -3.16
N LYS A 54 -4.29 6.75 -2.70
CA LYS A 54 -4.58 7.88 -3.59
C LYS A 54 -3.30 8.38 -4.27
N ASP A 55 -3.43 9.04 -5.41
CA ASP A 55 -2.28 9.48 -6.22
C ASP A 55 -1.29 10.33 -5.42
N TYR A 56 -1.78 11.28 -4.62
CA TYR A 56 -0.93 12.11 -3.76
C TYR A 56 -0.21 11.30 -2.66
N GLU A 57 -0.82 10.22 -2.18
CA GLU A 57 -0.22 9.34 -1.16
C GLU A 57 0.90 8.50 -1.79
N LEU A 58 0.68 8.05 -3.01
CA LEU A 58 1.65 7.29 -3.79
C LEU A 58 2.90 8.14 -4.07
N ASP A 59 2.73 9.38 -4.54
CA ASP A 59 3.82 10.32 -4.78
C ASP A 59 4.59 10.66 -3.49
N GLU A 60 3.87 10.91 -2.39
CA GLU A 60 4.48 11.21 -1.11
C GLU A 60 5.29 10.02 -0.57
N GLN A 61 4.80 8.80 -0.74
CA GLN A 61 5.52 7.58 -0.36
C GLN A 61 6.81 7.41 -1.17
N ILE A 62 6.77 7.65 -2.48
CA ILE A 62 7.97 7.63 -3.34
C ILE A 62 8.99 8.65 -2.82
N ARG A 63 8.54 9.89 -2.57
CA ARG A 63 9.41 10.98 -2.10
C ARG A 63 10.09 10.64 -0.77
N ARG A 64 9.34 10.14 0.21
CA ARG A 64 9.88 9.73 1.52
C ARG A 64 10.88 8.60 1.40
N LYS A 65 10.56 7.55 0.64
CA LYS A 65 11.43 6.39 0.47
C LYS A 65 12.73 6.77 -0.26
N LYS A 66 12.66 7.64 -1.28
CA LYS A 66 13.85 8.20 -1.94
C LYS A 66 14.72 8.98 -0.97
N ASN A 67 14.12 9.78 -0.09
CA ASN A 67 14.87 10.48 0.95
C ASN A 67 15.59 9.49 1.90
N THR A 68 14.87 8.48 2.40
CA THR A 68 15.45 7.42 3.24
C THR A 68 16.58 6.67 2.54
N LEU A 69 16.44 6.39 1.24
CA LEU A 69 17.47 5.74 0.45
C LEU A 69 18.75 6.61 0.37
N ASN A 70 18.59 7.92 0.20
CA ASN A 70 19.69 8.86 0.14
C ASN A 70 20.40 9.02 1.50
N THR A 71 19.65 9.10 2.60
CA THR A 71 20.21 9.30 3.95
C THR A 71 20.89 8.06 4.49
N SER A 72 20.26 6.89 4.32
CA SER A 72 20.59 5.69 5.08
C SER A 72 20.89 4.49 4.19
N GLY A 73 20.56 4.53 2.89
CA GLY A 73 20.65 3.38 2.00
C GLY A 73 22.04 2.75 1.91
N LYS A 74 23.10 3.56 1.89
CA LYS A 74 24.49 3.07 1.87
C LYS A 74 24.93 2.37 3.16
N ASN A 75 24.26 2.67 4.27
CA ASN A 75 24.56 2.12 5.59
C ASN A 75 23.72 0.87 5.90
N LEU A 76 22.78 0.50 5.02
CA LEU A 76 21.98 -0.71 5.16
C LEU A 76 22.79 -1.95 4.73
N PRO A 77 22.53 -3.13 5.33
CA PRO A 77 23.25 -4.36 5.01
C PRO A 77 23.11 -4.79 3.55
N ASP A 78 21.98 -4.47 2.91
CA ASP A 78 21.70 -4.72 1.50
C ASP A 78 22.07 -3.54 0.58
N ARG A 79 22.77 -2.53 1.13
CA ARG A 79 23.08 -1.26 0.46
C ARG A 79 21.83 -0.57 -0.14
N GLY A 80 20.67 -0.77 0.48
CA GLY A 80 19.39 -0.20 0.04
C GLY A 80 18.79 -0.88 -1.19
N ALA A 81 19.22 -2.09 -1.55
CA ALA A 81 18.69 -2.82 -2.69
C ALA A 81 17.18 -3.09 -2.57
N LYS A 82 16.71 -3.53 -1.39
CA LYS A 82 15.28 -3.76 -1.14
C LYS A 82 14.50 -2.45 -1.22
N LEU A 83 15.05 -1.38 -0.65
CA LEU A 83 14.38 -0.07 -0.68
C LEU A 83 14.27 0.48 -2.11
N ARG A 84 15.29 0.26 -2.96
CA ARG A 84 15.22 0.56 -4.40
C ARG A 84 14.14 -0.26 -5.10
N ALA A 85 14.05 -1.56 -4.82
CA ALA A 85 13.01 -2.42 -5.38
C ALA A 85 11.61 -1.93 -5.00
N VAL A 86 11.40 -1.57 -3.72
CA VAL A 86 10.13 -0.99 -3.26
C VAL A 86 9.84 0.33 -3.96
N ILE A 87 10.79 1.26 -4.05
CA ILE A 87 10.58 2.53 -4.77
C ILE A 87 10.14 2.28 -6.22
N ARG A 88 10.78 1.32 -6.90
CA ARG A 88 10.44 0.94 -8.27
C ARG A 88 8.98 0.45 -8.37
N CYS A 89 8.50 -0.38 -7.45
CA CYS A 89 7.10 -0.84 -7.46
C CYS A 89 6.11 0.33 -7.34
N TYR A 90 6.40 1.33 -6.50
CA TYR A 90 5.54 2.52 -6.39
C TYR A 90 5.59 3.38 -7.67
N GLU A 91 6.77 3.51 -8.31
CA GLU A 91 6.90 4.25 -9.57
C GLU A 91 6.18 3.55 -10.73
N GLU A 92 6.25 2.22 -10.80
CA GLU A 92 5.52 1.40 -11.76
C GLU A 92 4.00 1.58 -11.59
N GLU A 93 3.52 1.67 -10.34
CA GLU A 93 2.12 1.97 -10.07
C GLU A 93 1.69 3.34 -10.61
N VAL A 94 2.50 4.39 -10.37
CA VAL A 94 2.24 5.72 -10.93
C VAL A 94 2.15 5.67 -12.45
N LEU A 95 3.07 4.95 -13.10
CA LEU A 95 3.07 4.78 -14.56
C LEU A 95 1.82 4.02 -15.03
N ARG A 96 1.41 2.97 -14.32
CA ARG A 96 0.19 2.21 -14.63
C ARG A 96 -1.05 3.10 -14.62
N ARG A 97 -1.21 3.96 -13.60
CA ARG A 97 -2.34 4.91 -13.52
C ARG A 97 -2.30 5.99 -14.60
N LYS A 98 -1.11 6.39 -15.05
CA LYS A 98 -0.96 7.34 -16.17
C LYS A 98 -1.39 6.72 -17.50
N LEU A 99 -1.09 5.43 -17.71
CA LEU A 99 -1.48 4.69 -18.91
C LEU A 99 -2.98 4.33 -18.91
N ASN A 100 -3.52 3.98 -17.75
CA ASN A 100 -4.92 3.65 -17.54
C ASN A 100 -5.49 4.47 -16.37
N PRO A 101 -5.92 5.71 -16.62
CA PRO A 101 -6.53 6.54 -15.59
C PRO A 101 -7.74 5.83 -14.97
N PRO A 102 -7.86 5.80 -13.63
CA PRO A 102 -9.07 5.29 -12.99
C PRO A 102 -10.28 6.04 -13.54
N PRO A 103 -11.41 5.37 -13.80
CA PRO A 103 -12.61 6.05 -14.28
C PRO A 103 -12.99 7.12 -13.26
N GLN A 104 -12.85 8.39 -13.65
CA GLN A 104 -13.31 9.51 -12.84
C GLN A 104 -14.82 9.34 -12.68
N LYS A 105 -15.27 9.02 -11.47
CA LYS A 105 -16.68 9.15 -11.12
C LYS A 105 -16.99 10.64 -11.16
N VAL A 106 -17.36 11.13 -12.34
CA VAL A 106 -17.98 12.43 -12.51
C VAL A 106 -19.20 12.44 -11.61
N ASN A 107 -19.09 13.16 -10.50
CA ASN A 107 -20.26 13.48 -9.70
C ASN A 107 -21.08 14.42 -10.58
N GLU A 108 -22.09 13.86 -11.24
CA GLU A 108 -23.07 14.54 -12.09
C GLU A 108 -23.87 15.51 -11.22
N LYS A 109 -23.25 16.64 -10.87
CA LYS A 109 -23.95 17.81 -10.39
C LYS A 109 -24.52 18.50 -11.63
N GLN A 110 -25.70 18.03 -12.01
CA GLN A 110 -26.68 18.66 -12.89
C GLN A 110 -26.13 19.79 -13.76
N ALA A 111 -25.83 19.43 -15.02
CA ALA A 111 -25.78 20.40 -16.09
C ALA A 111 -27.16 21.06 -16.21
N THR A 112 -27.33 22.26 -15.65
CA THR A 112 -28.40 23.16 -16.09
C THR A 112 -27.97 23.69 -17.45
N THR A 113 -28.62 23.19 -18.48
CA THR A 113 -28.58 23.68 -19.85
C THR A 113 -29.00 25.16 -19.88
N SER A 114 -28.05 26.10 -19.82
CA SER A 114 -28.32 27.49 -20.22
C SER A 114 -28.22 27.55 -21.74
N SER A 115 -29.35 27.27 -22.39
CA SER A 115 -29.53 27.42 -23.83
C SER A 115 -29.99 28.86 -24.10
N ASP A 116 -29.04 29.77 -24.25
CA ASP A 116 -29.32 31.10 -24.80
C ASP A 116 -28.90 31.13 -26.28
N SER A 117 -29.81 30.65 -27.13
CA SER A 117 -29.76 30.88 -28.57
C SER A 117 -30.74 32.00 -28.90
N VAL A 118 -30.22 33.22 -29.01
CA VAL A 118 -30.90 34.34 -29.65
C VAL A 118 -29.96 34.92 -30.69
N GLY A 119 -30.38 34.81 -31.95
CA GLY A 119 -29.65 35.30 -33.12
C GLY A 119 -30.61 35.46 -34.30
N GLU A 120 -31.72 36.15 -34.09
CA GLU A 120 -32.47 36.80 -35.17
C GLU A 120 -31.61 37.93 -35.76
N GLY A 121 -31.54 38.01 -37.09
CA GLY A 121 -30.76 39.06 -37.75
C GLY A 121 -30.76 38.96 -39.27
N LEU A 122 -31.96 38.98 -39.85
CA LEU A 122 -32.25 39.01 -41.28
C LEU A 122 -31.87 40.38 -41.88
N VAL A 123 -30.86 40.48 -42.76
CA VAL A 123 -30.79 41.55 -43.78
C VAL A 123 -30.14 41.05 -45.06
N LEU A 124 -30.99 40.79 -46.06
CA LEU A 124 -30.62 40.79 -47.48
C LEU A 124 -30.35 42.23 -47.93
N LYS A 125 -29.27 42.46 -48.67
CA LYS A 125 -29.23 43.60 -49.58
C LYS A 125 -28.56 43.23 -50.90
N ALA A 126 -29.27 43.57 -51.97
CA ALA A 126 -28.94 43.42 -53.37
C ALA A 126 -27.81 44.34 -53.83
#